data_AF-A0A2A2WBV6-F1
#
_entry.id   AF-A0A2A2WBV6-F1
#
_cell.length_a   1.000
_cell.length_b   1.000
_cell.length_c   1.000
_cell.angle_alpha   90.00
_cell.angle_beta   90.00
_cell.angle_gamma   90.00
#
_symmetry.space_group_name_H-M   'P 1'
#
loop_
_entity.id
_entity.type
_entity.pdbx_description
1 polymer ?
#
loop_
_entity_poly.entity_id
_entity_poly.type
_entity_poly.pdbx_seq_one_letter_code
_entity_poly.pdbx_strand_id
1 'polypeptide(L)'
;MNAPHRFGYLFCLPKVAAMPLVVIAIALAGISCSAPPAHAQTEGYEDEMEMEGYEDEMDMEMGMEEYDYDMYGSSGPGARSRSGRGMSTQDLVAARLSEALTSAFESTNFANLADPAAAPPVQSGPVLLNDAIVAYAKGKHELAMRLYFGHIVAEYESAQNQLQVVKYSPLMKRPTWQLRWGISYAVRGDATDPQPIGDVNPAGRGGFGGGFDDSGMEAGMDDFGMEEDFGVPGGSRGPGMEDMESMEDMAGMDEMYEQEMMMMGSGRARGRAAAPAAPVTPAARLAALEMTMLSEEAETSLSNTLGMVTTILGEEFDRRYTQGDFGRAMTDVTAESGSVETVSEEFVQLIESAGDSLPLWRPGIVFLGEGDSSDNVRRAQKAGLDLVIHLDVLLKPLRGEYTQNISRCRLLHVPTGKSLGVSKTIDSLEFAQKTRMKNLASRDYIGEQLANFFGIIDRETITTELPSLTPAIASKRIGSLLASGGGLNLRTLAEVRLFQSQQLLNEEEVLTAFDIVGGEEAMALIYGSEEERLRIVRKWAAGRTGDAE
;
A
#
# COMPACT_ATOMS: atom_id res chain seq x y z
N MET A 1 68.87 14.34 42.59
CA MET A 1 69.78 15.32 41.94
C MET A 1 70.86 14.56 41.19
N ASN A 2 71.05 14.93 39.92
CA ASN A 2 72.21 14.74 39.06
C ASN A 2 72.63 13.31 38.62
N ALA A 3 72.29 13.05 37.36
CA ALA A 3 73.03 12.35 36.29
C ALA A 3 74.55 12.73 36.26
N PRO A 4 75.44 12.25 35.33
CA PRO A 4 75.08 11.76 33.99
C PRO A 4 76.04 10.84 33.16
N HIS A 5 75.59 10.52 31.93
CA HIS A 5 76.32 10.42 30.63
C HIS A 5 77.23 9.19 30.34
N ARG A 6 77.38 8.62 29.11
CA ARG A 6 76.89 8.86 27.72
C ARG A 6 77.45 7.76 26.74
N PHE A 7 76.72 7.48 25.63
CA PHE A 7 77.11 7.03 24.24
C PHE A 7 78.13 5.87 23.99
N GLY A 8 78.04 5.00 22.98
CA GLY A 8 77.12 4.79 21.84
C GLY A 8 77.69 3.80 20.77
N TYR A 9 76.81 3.30 19.87
CA TYR A 9 77.02 2.86 18.45
C TYR A 9 77.90 1.59 18.14
N LEU A 10 77.80 0.79 17.04
CA LEU A 10 77.08 0.74 15.75
C LEU A 10 77.26 -0.69 15.10
N PHE A 11 76.20 -1.26 14.48
CA PHE A 11 76.09 -2.17 13.28
C PHE A 11 76.82 -3.54 13.12
N CYS A 12 76.06 -4.60 12.77
CA CYS A 12 75.87 -5.13 11.39
C CYS A 12 75.01 -6.43 11.32
N LEU A 13 74.17 -6.53 10.28
CA LEU A 13 73.26 -7.62 9.85
C LEU A 13 74.01 -8.76 9.10
N PRO A 14 73.43 -9.99 8.90
CA PRO A 14 72.54 -10.26 7.74
C PRO A 14 71.44 -11.36 7.87
N LYS A 15 70.45 -11.24 6.96
CA LYS A 15 69.69 -12.27 6.18
C LYS A 15 68.46 -13.02 6.74
N VAL A 16 67.61 -13.35 5.77
CA VAL A 16 66.15 -13.55 5.70
C VAL A 16 65.78 -14.99 5.35
N ALA A 17 64.62 -15.46 5.84
CA ALA A 17 63.60 -16.37 5.25
C ALA A 17 62.75 -16.94 6.42
N ALA A 18 61.49 -17.37 6.35
CA ALA A 18 60.30 -17.28 5.50
C ALA A 18 59.18 -18.05 6.28
N MET A 19 57.88 -17.74 6.10
CA MET A 19 56.72 -18.27 6.86
C MET A 19 56.51 -19.81 6.77
N PRO A 20 55.59 -20.41 7.57
CA PRO A 20 54.23 -20.65 7.03
C PRO A 20 53.03 -20.54 8.02
N LEU A 21 51.86 -20.43 7.37
CA LEU A 21 50.46 -20.64 7.77
C LEU A 21 50.14 -21.47 9.03
N VAL A 22 49.11 -21.04 9.77
CA VAL A 22 48.35 -21.87 10.73
C VAL A 22 46.90 -21.99 10.25
N VAL A 23 46.49 -23.24 10.03
CA VAL A 23 45.12 -23.71 9.76
C VAL A 23 44.49 -24.08 11.11
N ILE A 24 43.27 -23.59 11.40
CA ILE A 24 42.49 -24.05 12.56
C ILE A 24 41.32 -24.89 12.04
N ALA A 25 41.35 -26.18 12.41
CA ALA A 25 40.27 -27.15 12.21
C ALA A 25 39.27 -27.05 13.38
N ILE A 26 37.97 -26.99 13.06
CA ILE A 26 36.87 -27.08 14.04
C ILE A 26 36.46 -28.55 14.15
N ALA A 27 36.60 -29.11 15.35
CA ALA A 27 36.14 -30.44 15.69
C ALA A 27 34.68 -30.41 16.19
N LEU A 28 33.83 -31.20 15.54
CA LEU A 28 32.50 -31.59 16.03
C LEU A 28 32.64 -32.53 17.23
N ALA A 29 31.92 -32.23 18.31
CA ALA A 29 31.60 -33.19 19.35
C ALA A 29 30.12 -33.04 19.73
N GLY A 30 29.35 -34.08 19.43
CA GLY A 30 27.96 -34.21 19.85
C GLY A 30 27.85 -34.52 21.34
N ILE A 31 26.87 -33.90 21.99
CA ILE A 31 26.41 -34.26 23.33
C ILE A 31 24.90 -34.36 23.27
N SER A 32 24.40 -35.60 23.42
CA SER A 32 23.02 -35.88 23.75
C SER A 32 22.80 -35.60 25.24
N CYS A 33 21.76 -34.83 25.59
CA CYS A 33 21.22 -34.83 26.95
C CYS A 33 19.70 -34.84 26.89
N SER A 34 19.15 -35.87 27.53
CA SER A 34 17.74 -36.14 27.80
C SER A 34 17.07 -35.06 28.65
N ALA A 35 15.79 -34.83 28.40
CA ALA A 35 14.91 -33.96 29.17
C ALA A 35 14.43 -34.60 30.49
N PRO A 36 14.33 -33.84 31.60
CA PRO A 36 13.45 -34.16 32.72
C PRO A 36 12.11 -33.38 32.62
N PRO A 37 10.99 -33.94 33.11
CA PRO A 37 9.74 -33.20 33.23
C PRO A 37 9.67 -32.51 34.60
N ALA A 38 9.21 -31.26 34.63
CA ALA A 38 8.82 -30.62 35.88
C ALA A 38 7.67 -29.63 35.65
N HIS A 39 6.53 -29.97 36.22
CA HIS A 39 5.50 -29.03 36.64
C HIS A 39 6.10 -27.96 37.57
N ALA A 40 5.75 -26.70 37.36
CA ALA A 40 5.79 -25.69 38.41
C ALA A 40 4.67 -24.67 38.17
N GLN A 41 3.77 -24.61 39.14
CA GLN A 41 2.83 -23.53 39.37
C GLN A 41 3.60 -22.28 39.83
N THR A 42 3.14 -21.11 39.39
CA THR A 42 3.41 -19.79 39.98
C THR A 42 2.18 -18.96 39.62
N GLU A 43 1.24 -18.66 40.53
CA GLU A 43 1.33 -17.62 41.58
C GLU A 43 2.06 -16.39 41.02
N GLY A 44 1.40 -15.30 40.64
CA GLY A 44 0.38 -14.57 41.38
C GLY A 44 1.04 -13.31 41.92
N TYR A 45 1.11 -12.24 41.12
CA TYR A 45 1.36 -10.87 41.57
C TYR A 45 0.63 -9.91 40.61
N GLU A 46 -0.55 -9.52 41.06
CA GLU A 46 -1.24 -8.30 40.68
C GLU A 46 -0.46 -7.16 41.33
N ASP A 47 0.05 -6.23 40.53
CA ASP A 47 0.50 -4.92 41.02
C ASP A 47 -0.28 -3.88 40.21
N GLU A 48 -1.45 -3.57 40.76
CA GLU A 48 -2.28 -2.43 40.42
C GLU A 48 -1.51 -1.16 40.81
N MET A 49 -1.09 -0.38 39.82
CA MET A 49 -0.76 1.04 40.05
C MET A 49 -1.79 1.89 39.32
N GLU A 50 -2.85 2.21 40.06
CA GLU A 50 -3.73 3.35 39.83
C GLU A 50 -2.87 4.63 39.79
N MET A 51 -2.84 5.31 38.64
CA MET A 51 -2.43 6.71 38.57
C MET A 51 -3.68 7.57 38.45
N GLU A 52 -4.06 8.12 39.61
CA GLU A 52 -5.07 9.14 39.77
C GLU A 52 -4.70 10.45 39.05
N GLY A 53 -5.76 11.02 38.46
CA GLY A 53 -6.01 12.40 38.03
C GLY A 53 -4.92 13.46 38.22
N TYR A 54 -4.58 14.09 37.09
CA TYR A 54 -4.38 15.53 37.04
C TYR A 54 -5.23 16.11 35.92
N GLU A 55 -6.36 16.69 36.32
CA GLU A 55 -7.11 17.70 35.59
C GLU A 55 -6.33 19.01 35.70
N ASP A 56 -5.89 19.57 34.59
CA ASP A 56 -5.49 20.99 34.51
C ASP A 56 -6.20 21.59 33.29
N GLU A 57 -7.34 22.20 33.57
CA GLU A 57 -8.06 23.11 32.69
C GLU A 57 -7.24 24.41 32.56
N MET A 58 -6.78 24.72 31.35
CA MET A 58 -6.35 26.07 31.01
C MET A 58 -7.21 26.63 29.89
N ASP A 59 -8.09 27.54 30.30
CA ASP A 59 -8.62 28.67 29.55
C ASP A 59 -7.55 29.34 28.68
N MET A 60 -7.86 29.65 27.41
CA MET A 60 -7.41 30.89 26.75
C MET A 60 -8.36 31.29 25.61
N GLU A 61 -9.33 32.11 26.01
CA GLU A 61 -9.62 33.47 25.50
C GLU A 61 -9.48 33.74 23.98
N MET A 62 -10.64 34.00 23.37
CA MET A 62 -10.79 34.55 22.03
C MET A 62 -10.40 36.02 21.97
N GLY A 63 -9.28 36.32 21.31
CA GLY A 63 -8.84 37.67 20.93
C GLY A 63 -9.16 37.96 19.46
N MET A 64 -10.29 38.62 19.25
CA MET A 64 -10.70 39.28 18.00
C MET A 64 -9.95 40.61 17.91
N GLU A 65 -9.24 40.91 16.81
CA GLU A 65 -8.79 42.28 16.55
C GLU A 65 -8.70 42.59 15.04
N GLU A 66 -9.00 43.85 14.77
CA GLU A 66 -9.57 44.44 13.57
C GLU A 66 -8.62 45.57 13.10
N TYR A 67 -8.63 45.88 11.80
CA TYR A 67 -8.04 47.06 11.12
C TYR A 67 -6.51 47.28 11.16
N ASP A 68 -5.90 47.57 9.99
CA ASP A 68 -5.57 48.97 9.70
C ASP A 68 -5.31 49.26 8.21
N TYR A 69 -5.54 50.53 7.88
CA TYR A 69 -5.60 51.18 6.57
C TYR A 69 -4.26 51.85 6.21
N ASP A 70 -4.21 52.47 5.02
CA ASP A 70 -3.24 53.46 4.52
C ASP A 70 -2.08 53.00 3.61
N MET A 71 -2.21 53.33 2.31
CA MET A 71 -1.13 54.02 1.61
C MET A 71 -1.66 54.90 0.47
N TYR A 72 -1.65 56.21 0.70
CA TYR A 72 -1.88 57.25 -0.32
C TYR A 72 -0.56 57.97 -0.61
N GLY A 73 -0.33 58.27 -1.89
CA GLY A 73 0.38 59.48 -2.31
C GLY A 73 1.71 59.28 -3.02
N SER A 74 1.72 59.47 -4.34
CA SER A 74 2.75 60.31 -4.96
C SER A 74 2.29 60.91 -6.27
N SER A 75 2.65 62.17 -6.43
CA SER A 75 2.12 63.19 -7.33
C SER A 75 2.66 63.09 -8.75
N GLY A 76 1.87 63.53 -9.73
CA GLY A 76 2.38 64.04 -11.02
C GLY A 76 3.26 65.30 -10.81
N PRO A 77 3.92 65.87 -11.85
CA PRO A 77 3.20 66.46 -12.99
C PRO A 77 3.96 66.49 -14.34
N GLY A 78 3.30 67.01 -15.39
CA GLY A 78 3.97 67.91 -16.33
C GLY A 78 4.02 67.49 -17.80
N ALA A 79 3.46 68.34 -18.65
CA ALA A 79 3.38 68.17 -20.10
C ALA A 79 4.32 69.13 -20.86
N ARG A 80 4.60 68.76 -22.12
CA ARG A 80 4.90 69.58 -23.32
C ARG A 80 6.35 69.96 -23.70
N SER A 81 6.73 69.40 -24.86
CA SER A 81 7.12 70.09 -26.12
C SER A 81 8.59 70.38 -26.47
N ARG A 82 8.96 69.77 -27.61
CA ARG A 82 9.65 70.28 -28.83
C ARG A 82 11.18 70.46 -28.88
N SER A 83 11.68 70.03 -30.05
CA SER A 83 12.99 70.25 -30.69
C SER A 83 14.13 69.41 -30.10
N GLY A 84 15.02 68.78 -30.86
CA GLY A 84 15.26 68.70 -32.29
C GLY A 84 16.67 68.12 -32.49
N ARG A 85 16.85 67.36 -33.58
CA ARG A 85 18.10 67.22 -34.34
C ARG A 85 19.32 66.58 -33.64
N GLY A 86 19.60 65.34 -34.03
CA GLY A 86 20.95 64.74 -33.98
C GLY A 86 20.94 63.27 -33.56
N MET A 87 20.87 62.33 -34.52
CA MET A 87 21.09 60.91 -34.24
C MET A 87 22.54 60.73 -33.75
N SER A 88 22.68 60.26 -32.52
CA SER A 88 23.97 59.93 -31.94
C SER A 88 24.44 58.58 -32.48
N THR A 89 25.74 58.35 -32.53
CA THR A 89 26.32 57.04 -32.91
C THR A 89 25.91 55.91 -31.96
N GLN A 90 25.42 56.24 -30.76
CA GLN A 90 24.83 55.29 -29.82
C GLN A 90 23.46 54.78 -30.27
N ASP A 91 22.66 55.60 -30.96
CA ASP A 91 21.35 55.18 -31.49
C ASP A 91 21.50 54.22 -32.68
N LEU A 92 22.59 54.32 -33.43
CA LEU A 92 22.92 53.42 -34.54
C LEU A 92 23.40 52.04 -34.04
N VAL A 93 24.10 52.01 -32.90
CA VAL A 93 24.46 50.77 -32.22
C VAL A 93 23.23 50.15 -31.55
N ALA A 94 22.38 50.94 -30.90
CA ALA A 94 21.12 50.47 -30.33
C ALA A 94 20.18 49.89 -31.40
N ALA A 95 20.06 50.56 -32.57
CA ALA A 95 19.26 50.07 -33.68
C ALA A 95 19.82 48.76 -34.29
N ARG A 96 21.15 48.63 -34.43
CA ARG A 96 21.76 47.38 -34.90
C ARG A 96 21.72 46.25 -33.88
N LEU A 97 21.78 46.57 -32.58
CA LEU A 97 21.66 45.57 -31.53
C LEU A 97 20.21 45.12 -31.39
N SER A 98 19.23 46.03 -31.56
CA SER A 98 17.82 45.65 -31.65
C SER A 98 17.55 44.81 -32.89
N GLU A 99 18.10 45.16 -34.05
CA GLU A 99 17.91 44.41 -35.30
C GLU A 99 18.60 43.02 -35.24
N ALA A 100 19.77 42.92 -34.61
CA ALA A 100 20.43 41.64 -34.33
C ALA A 100 19.66 40.78 -33.33
N LEU A 101 19.13 41.37 -32.25
CA LEU A 101 18.26 40.66 -31.30
C LEU A 101 16.94 40.24 -31.95
N THR A 102 16.34 41.08 -32.79
CA THR A 102 15.09 40.75 -33.50
C THR A 102 15.34 39.62 -34.50
N SER A 103 16.45 39.63 -35.24
CA SER A 103 16.82 38.54 -36.14
C SER A 103 17.17 37.24 -35.41
N ALA A 104 17.75 37.34 -34.20
CA ALA A 104 17.98 36.19 -33.34
C ALA A 104 16.66 35.61 -32.81
N PHE A 105 15.73 36.47 -32.39
CA PHE A 105 14.37 36.11 -31.97
C PHE A 105 13.53 35.50 -33.09
N GLU A 106 13.66 35.99 -34.33
CA GLU A 106 12.98 35.43 -35.51
C GLU A 106 13.58 34.10 -35.97
N SER A 107 14.88 33.87 -35.72
CA SER A 107 15.58 32.63 -36.11
C SER A 107 15.39 31.48 -35.11
N THR A 108 15.04 31.77 -33.86
CA THR A 108 14.57 30.78 -32.88
C THR A 108 13.07 30.67 -33.00
N ASN A 109 12.59 29.53 -33.51
CA ASN A 109 11.18 29.26 -33.74
C ASN A 109 10.42 29.12 -32.40
N PHE A 110 10.15 30.25 -31.74
CA PHE A 110 9.40 30.33 -30.48
C PHE A 110 7.96 29.81 -30.60
N ALA A 111 7.45 29.62 -31.81
CA ALA A 111 6.15 28.97 -32.03
C ALA A 111 6.11 27.54 -31.45
N ASN A 112 7.24 26.83 -31.43
CA ASN A 112 7.33 25.50 -30.81
C ASN A 112 7.57 25.55 -29.28
N LEU A 113 8.02 26.70 -28.75
CA LEU A 113 8.14 26.94 -27.30
C LEU A 113 6.84 27.51 -26.70
N ALA A 114 6.01 28.12 -27.53
CA ALA A 114 4.71 28.69 -27.17
C ALA A 114 3.54 27.72 -27.43
N ASP A 115 3.81 26.55 -28.01
CA ASP A 115 2.84 25.46 -28.03
C ASP A 115 2.88 24.76 -26.67
N PRO A 116 1.90 24.99 -25.78
CA PRO A 116 1.86 24.33 -24.47
C PRO A 116 1.79 22.80 -24.59
N ALA A 117 1.43 22.26 -25.77
CA ALA A 117 1.45 20.83 -26.05
C ALA A 117 2.84 20.28 -26.43
N ALA A 118 3.80 21.15 -26.80
CA ALA A 118 5.15 20.76 -27.19
C ALA A 118 6.20 21.02 -26.09
N ALA A 119 5.85 21.76 -25.04
CA ALA A 119 6.70 21.89 -23.86
C ALA A 119 6.81 20.51 -23.19
N PRO A 120 8.03 19.99 -22.94
CA PRO A 120 8.16 18.76 -22.17
C PRO A 120 7.46 18.97 -20.82
N PRO A 121 6.62 18.02 -20.37
CA PRO A 121 5.88 18.16 -19.12
C PRO A 121 6.89 18.47 -18.01
N VAL A 122 6.80 19.68 -17.46
CA VAL A 122 7.65 20.08 -16.34
C VAL A 122 7.19 19.22 -15.16
N GLN A 123 8.02 18.26 -14.76
CA GLN A 123 7.82 17.49 -13.55
C GLN A 123 7.81 18.44 -12.36
N SER A 124 6.62 18.82 -11.89
CA SER A 124 6.46 19.59 -10.67
C SER A 124 6.48 18.63 -9.48
N GLY A 125 7.67 18.22 -9.03
CA GLY A 125 7.83 17.49 -7.78
C GLY A 125 8.92 16.42 -7.77
N PRO A 126 9.14 15.77 -6.62
CA PRO A 126 10.10 14.69 -6.44
C PRO A 126 9.73 13.46 -7.29
N VAL A 127 10.70 12.97 -8.07
CA VAL A 127 10.50 11.88 -9.04
C VAL A 127 10.23 10.56 -8.33
N LEU A 128 11.00 10.25 -7.28
CA LEU A 128 10.86 8.96 -6.57
C LEU A 128 9.56 8.86 -5.78
N LEU A 129 9.04 9.99 -5.27
CA LEU A 129 7.74 10.01 -4.63
C LEU A 129 6.63 9.72 -5.64
N ASN A 130 6.70 10.33 -6.83
CA ASN A 130 5.76 10.03 -7.91
C ASN A 130 5.83 8.55 -8.33
N ASP A 131 7.04 8.03 -8.51
CA ASP A 131 7.26 6.60 -8.81
C ASP A 131 6.64 5.70 -7.71
N ALA A 132 6.80 6.05 -6.43
CA ALA A 132 6.19 5.31 -5.32
C ALA A 132 4.66 5.32 -5.36
N ILE A 133 4.05 6.48 -5.63
CA ILE A 133 2.60 6.66 -5.75
C ILE A 133 2.05 5.83 -6.91
N VAL A 134 2.69 5.91 -8.08
CA VAL A 134 2.29 5.16 -9.27
C VAL A 134 2.44 3.66 -9.06
N ALA A 135 3.55 3.20 -8.45
CA ALA A 135 3.72 1.79 -8.12
C ALA A 135 2.63 1.28 -7.16
N TYR A 136 2.24 2.08 -6.17
CA TYR A 136 1.18 1.75 -5.23
C TYR A 136 -0.19 1.66 -5.92
N ALA A 137 -0.52 2.63 -6.77
CA ALA A 137 -1.74 2.64 -7.57
C ALA A 137 -1.84 1.44 -8.54
N LYS A 138 -0.69 0.88 -8.95
CA LYS A 138 -0.60 -0.35 -9.74
C LYS A 138 -0.54 -1.64 -8.91
N GLY A 139 -0.82 -1.57 -7.61
CA GLY A 139 -0.85 -2.72 -6.71
C GLY A 139 0.53 -3.28 -6.35
N LYS A 140 1.63 -2.63 -6.76
CA LYS A 140 3.01 -3.02 -6.42
C LYS A 140 3.43 -2.45 -5.06
N HIS A 141 2.71 -2.83 -4.01
CA HIS A 141 2.88 -2.23 -2.66
C HIS A 141 4.31 -2.29 -2.12
N GLU A 142 4.98 -3.44 -2.24
CA GLU A 142 6.36 -3.61 -1.74
C GLU A 142 7.35 -2.67 -2.45
N LEU A 143 7.25 -2.61 -3.79
CA LEU A 143 8.07 -1.70 -4.60
C LEU A 143 7.78 -0.25 -4.25
N ALA A 144 6.50 0.12 -4.11
CA ALA A 144 6.09 1.46 -3.73
C ALA A 144 6.72 1.92 -2.41
N MET A 145 6.69 1.07 -1.38
CA MET A 145 7.29 1.40 -0.10
C MET A 145 8.82 1.53 -0.18
N ARG A 146 9.49 0.74 -1.01
CA ARG A 146 10.94 0.87 -1.25
C ARG A 146 11.27 2.19 -1.95
N LEU A 147 10.51 2.56 -2.97
CA LEU A 147 10.68 3.83 -3.67
C LEU A 147 10.37 5.03 -2.75
N TYR A 148 9.37 4.90 -1.87
CA TYR A 148 9.07 5.90 -0.85
C TYR A 148 10.24 6.11 0.12
N PHE A 149 10.88 5.04 0.60
CA PHE A 149 12.11 5.17 1.38
C PHE A 149 13.26 5.73 0.54
N GLY A 150 13.35 5.35 -0.73
CA GLY A 150 14.29 5.91 -1.68
C GLY A 150 14.16 7.43 -1.82
N HIS A 151 12.94 7.95 -1.93
CA HIS A 151 12.64 9.38 -1.93
C HIS A 151 13.20 10.07 -0.68
N ILE A 152 12.93 9.52 0.52
CA ILE A 152 13.47 10.07 1.77
C ILE A 152 15.00 10.11 1.78
N VAL A 153 15.65 9.12 1.18
CA VAL A 153 17.11 8.97 1.19
C VAL A 153 17.81 9.87 0.17
N ALA A 154 17.35 9.82 -1.08
CA ALA A 154 17.99 10.45 -2.24
C ALA A 154 17.52 11.90 -2.48
N GLU A 155 16.24 12.18 -2.21
CA GLU A 155 15.59 13.48 -2.40
C GLU A 155 15.31 14.15 -1.04
N TYR A 156 16.26 14.03 -0.11
CA TYR A 156 16.15 14.41 1.30
C TYR A 156 15.58 15.83 1.54
N GLU A 157 15.98 16.80 0.73
CA GLU A 157 15.50 18.19 0.85
C GLU A 157 14.01 18.32 0.51
N SER A 158 13.51 17.51 -0.43
CA SER A 158 12.09 17.48 -0.81
C SER A 158 11.25 16.60 0.11
N ALA A 159 11.89 15.68 0.85
CA ALA A 159 11.23 14.68 1.69
C ALA A 159 10.90 15.14 3.13
N GLN A 160 11.03 16.44 3.44
CA GLN A 160 10.84 16.96 4.80
C GLN A 160 9.43 16.67 5.36
N ASN A 161 8.40 16.75 4.52
CA ASN A 161 7.03 16.42 4.91
C ASN A 161 6.91 14.94 5.30
N GLN A 162 7.53 14.05 4.51
CA GLN A 162 7.53 12.61 4.75
C GLN A 162 8.30 12.25 6.03
N LEU A 163 9.35 13.01 6.37
CA LEU A 163 10.09 12.85 7.62
C LEU A 163 9.27 13.29 8.85
N GLN A 164 8.41 14.29 8.71
CA GLN A 164 7.57 14.81 9.81
C GLN A 164 6.39 13.90 10.15
N VAL A 165 5.85 13.15 9.18
CA VAL A 165 4.69 12.27 9.40
C VAL A 165 5.04 10.92 10.04
N VAL A 166 6.33 10.68 10.35
CA VAL A 166 6.75 9.43 10.99
C VAL A 166 6.16 9.31 12.39
N LYS A 167 5.71 8.11 12.74
CA LYS A 167 5.21 7.78 14.07
C LYS A 167 6.07 6.73 14.74
N TYR A 168 5.89 6.52 16.03
CA TYR A 168 6.49 5.40 16.75
C TYR A 168 5.50 4.23 16.84
N SER A 169 5.97 3.02 16.53
CA SER A 169 5.21 1.81 16.82
C SER A 169 5.70 1.18 18.14
N PRO A 170 4.89 1.14 19.21
CA PRO A 170 5.25 0.48 20.46
C PRO A 170 5.54 -1.01 20.27
N LEU A 171 4.75 -1.68 19.43
CA LEU A 171 4.89 -3.11 19.13
C LEU A 171 6.20 -3.41 18.40
N MET A 172 6.49 -2.66 17.33
CA MET A 172 7.69 -2.87 16.51
C MET A 172 8.94 -2.23 17.13
N LYS A 173 8.76 -1.41 18.18
CA LYS A 173 9.80 -0.63 18.87
C LYS A 173 10.65 0.18 17.90
N ARG A 174 10.02 0.83 16.91
CA ARG A 174 10.72 1.58 15.86
C ARG A 174 9.90 2.73 15.26
N PRO A 175 10.56 3.77 14.72
CA PRO A 175 9.94 4.70 13.80
C PRO A 175 9.31 3.95 12.63
N THR A 176 8.08 4.33 12.33
CA THR A 176 7.23 3.65 11.36
C THR A 176 6.46 4.70 10.57
N TRP A 177 6.66 4.69 9.25
CA TRP A 177 5.89 5.49 8.31
C TRP A 177 4.53 4.86 8.00
N GLN A 178 4.50 3.53 7.93
CA GLN A 178 3.30 2.73 7.78
C GLN A 178 3.58 1.31 8.31
N LEU A 179 2.66 0.76 9.11
CA LEU A 179 2.62 -0.66 9.42
C LEU A 179 2.07 -1.41 8.22
N ARG A 180 2.75 -2.50 7.83
CA ARG A 180 2.35 -3.32 6.69
C ARG A 180 1.53 -4.51 7.16
N TRP A 181 0.31 -4.58 6.66
CA TRP A 181 -0.67 -5.58 7.08
C TRP A 181 -0.86 -6.64 6.01
N GLY A 182 -1.04 -7.87 6.46
CA GLY A 182 -1.49 -8.98 5.63
C GLY A 182 -2.82 -9.53 6.12
N ILE A 183 -3.61 -10.09 5.21
CA ILE A 183 -4.79 -10.89 5.52
C ILE A 183 -4.70 -12.24 4.83
N SER A 184 -5.14 -13.28 5.53
CA SER A 184 -5.14 -14.66 5.06
C SER A 184 -6.27 -15.44 5.72
N TYR A 185 -6.67 -16.55 5.14
CA TYR A 185 -7.62 -17.46 5.77
C TYR A 185 -7.26 -18.92 5.52
N ALA A 186 -7.84 -19.82 6.31
CA ALA A 186 -7.76 -21.26 6.12
C ALA A 186 -9.16 -21.85 6.24
N VAL A 187 -9.59 -22.62 5.24
CA VAL A 187 -10.84 -23.37 5.29
C VAL A 187 -10.57 -24.80 5.72
N ARG A 188 -11.32 -25.30 6.70
CA ARG A 188 -11.23 -26.66 7.23
C ARG A 188 -12.62 -27.27 7.36
N GLY A 189 -12.71 -28.59 7.32
CA GLY A 189 -13.96 -29.33 7.55
C GLY A 189 -14.40 -30.14 6.34
N ASP A 190 -15.55 -30.79 6.47
CA ASP A 190 -16.05 -31.76 5.49
C ASP A 190 -17.00 -31.15 4.45
N ALA A 191 -17.51 -29.94 4.71
CA ALA A 191 -18.41 -29.23 3.81
C ALA A 191 -17.65 -28.31 2.84
N THR A 192 -18.18 -28.15 1.63
CA THR A 192 -17.54 -27.38 0.54
C THR A 192 -18.12 -25.98 0.35
N ASP A 193 -19.39 -25.78 0.70
CA ASP A 193 -20.07 -24.48 0.58
C ASP A 193 -20.01 -23.73 1.92
N PRO A 194 -19.29 -22.60 2.03
CA PRO A 194 -19.08 -21.91 3.29
C PRO A 194 -20.34 -21.32 3.92
N GLN A 195 -21.39 -20.98 3.16
CA GLN A 195 -22.62 -20.33 3.66
C GLN A 195 -22.38 -19.27 4.77
N PRO A 196 -21.58 -18.22 4.50
CA PRO A 196 -21.24 -17.24 5.53
C PRO A 196 -22.45 -16.42 5.97
N ILE A 197 -22.32 -15.73 7.10
CA ILE A 197 -23.34 -14.78 7.57
C ILE A 197 -23.41 -13.62 6.56
N GLY A 198 -24.56 -13.49 5.88
CA GLY A 198 -24.84 -12.39 4.96
C GLY A 198 -25.36 -11.12 5.65
N ASP A 199 -25.58 -10.07 4.84
CA ASP A 199 -26.26 -8.86 5.30
C ASP A 199 -27.77 -9.14 5.43
N VAL A 200 -28.24 -9.36 6.65
CA VAL A 200 -29.65 -9.59 6.95
C VAL A 200 -30.14 -8.37 7.71
N ASN A 201 -30.86 -7.50 7.02
CA ASN A 201 -31.45 -6.32 7.63
C ASN A 201 -32.84 -6.64 8.19
N PRO A 202 -33.06 -6.67 9.52
CA PRO A 202 -34.31 -7.14 10.13
C PRO A 202 -35.53 -6.26 9.78
N ALA A 203 -35.31 -5.03 9.30
CA ALA A 203 -36.37 -4.08 8.94
C ALA A 203 -37.05 -4.38 7.60
N GLY A 204 -36.50 -5.26 6.76
CA GLY A 204 -37.05 -5.63 5.45
C GLY A 204 -38.18 -6.65 5.48
N ARG A 205 -39.00 -6.70 6.54
CA ARG A 205 -40.13 -7.64 6.68
C ARG A 205 -41.29 -7.24 5.75
N GLY A 206 -41.04 -7.38 4.46
CA GLY A 206 -41.99 -7.21 3.37
C GLY A 206 -41.65 -8.17 2.24
N GLY A 207 -41.90 -9.47 2.47
CA GLY A 207 -42.02 -10.45 1.38
C GLY A 207 -40.74 -11.14 0.89
N PHE A 208 -40.20 -12.05 1.68
CA PHE A 208 -39.46 -13.23 1.20
C PHE A 208 -39.80 -14.36 2.19
N GLY A 209 -40.53 -15.44 1.85
CA GLY A 209 -40.72 -16.05 0.54
C GLY A 209 -39.65 -17.10 0.22
N GLY A 210 -38.74 -17.40 1.14
CA GLY A 210 -37.75 -18.48 1.04
C GLY A 210 -37.87 -19.39 2.25
N GLY A 211 -38.36 -20.61 2.01
CA GLY A 211 -38.80 -21.57 3.02
C GLY A 211 -37.79 -21.87 4.13
N PHE A 212 -38.11 -21.39 5.33
CA PHE A 212 -38.03 -22.21 6.53
C PHE A 212 -39.44 -22.75 6.82
N ASP A 213 -40.01 -23.51 5.88
CA ASP A 213 -41.24 -24.24 6.14
C ASP A 213 -40.91 -25.44 7.03
N ASP A 214 -41.18 -25.19 8.31
CA ASP A 214 -41.38 -26.13 9.40
C ASP A 214 -42.46 -27.17 9.01
N SER A 215 -42.08 -28.11 8.14
CA SER A 215 -42.87 -29.32 7.87
C SER A 215 -42.68 -30.29 9.04
N GLY A 216 -43.25 -29.95 10.20
CA GLY A 216 -42.94 -30.65 11.44
C GLY A 216 -43.96 -30.45 12.55
N MET A 217 -45.10 -31.13 12.43
CA MET A 217 -46.12 -31.40 13.47
C MET A 217 -47.32 -30.45 13.54
N GLU A 218 -48.36 -30.76 12.77
CA GLU A 218 -49.73 -30.60 13.25
C GLU A 218 -50.33 -32.00 13.45
N ALA A 219 -50.29 -32.43 14.71
CA ALA A 219 -50.95 -33.62 15.19
C ALA A 219 -52.40 -33.26 15.55
N GLY A 220 -53.35 -33.89 14.87
CA GLY A 220 -54.63 -34.31 15.44
C GLY A 220 -55.65 -33.22 15.72
N MET A 221 -56.57 -33.03 14.78
CA MET A 221 -57.97 -32.76 15.13
C MET A 221 -58.87 -33.46 14.12
N ASP A 222 -59.49 -34.54 14.60
CA ASP A 222 -60.74 -35.06 14.08
C ASP A 222 -61.79 -33.92 14.10
N ASP A 223 -62.42 -33.62 12.97
CA ASP A 223 -63.83 -33.21 13.04
C ASP A 223 -64.60 -33.58 11.78
N PHE A 224 -65.84 -33.95 12.08
CA PHE A 224 -66.89 -34.50 11.26
C PHE A 224 -67.38 -33.56 10.17
N GLY A 225 -68.00 -34.17 9.15
CA GLY A 225 -68.38 -33.53 7.92
C GLY A 225 -69.52 -32.54 7.98
N MET A 226 -69.70 -31.86 6.85
CA MET A 226 -70.98 -31.42 6.32
C MET A 226 -70.89 -31.42 4.79
N GLU A 227 -71.79 -32.19 4.20
CA GLU A 227 -72.29 -32.05 2.83
C GLU A 227 -72.99 -30.69 2.65
N GLU A 228 -73.40 -30.44 1.40
CA GLU A 228 -74.22 -29.34 0.87
C GLU A 228 -73.40 -28.17 0.30
N ASP A 229 -73.13 -28.18 -1.01
CA ASP A 229 -74.08 -27.87 -2.09
C ASP A 229 -74.50 -26.40 -2.05
N PHE A 230 -73.85 -25.57 -2.86
CA PHE A 230 -74.54 -24.46 -3.55
C PHE A 230 -73.69 -24.02 -4.74
N GLY A 231 -74.20 -24.31 -5.94
CA GLY A 231 -73.55 -24.00 -7.19
C GLY A 231 -73.67 -22.55 -7.65
N VAL A 232 -73.15 -22.37 -8.87
CA VAL A 232 -73.53 -21.43 -9.95
C VAL A 232 -72.30 -20.72 -10.55
N PRO A 233 -72.28 -20.53 -11.89
CA PRO A 233 -71.14 -20.86 -12.72
C PRO A 233 -70.58 -19.68 -13.51
N GLY A 234 -69.40 -19.90 -14.09
CA GLY A 234 -68.83 -19.10 -15.18
C GLY A 234 -67.33 -19.36 -15.23
N GLY A 235 -66.71 -19.85 -16.29
CA GLY A 235 -67.09 -19.80 -17.69
C GLY A 235 -65.95 -19.13 -18.47
N SER A 236 -64.89 -19.88 -18.75
CA SER A 236 -63.84 -19.70 -19.79
C SER A 236 -62.80 -20.80 -19.54
N ARG A 237 -62.67 -21.92 -20.28
CA ARG A 237 -62.76 -22.21 -21.71
C ARG A 237 -61.87 -21.33 -22.59
N GLY A 238 -60.62 -21.75 -22.68
CA GLY A 238 -59.70 -21.43 -23.78
C GLY A 238 -58.60 -22.52 -23.85
N PRO A 239 -58.67 -23.46 -24.80
CA PRO A 239 -57.72 -24.56 -24.96
C PRO A 239 -56.71 -24.31 -26.10
N GLY A 240 -55.51 -24.90 -25.98
CA GLY A 240 -54.78 -25.53 -27.08
C GLY A 240 -53.98 -24.64 -28.05
N MET A 241 -52.66 -24.86 -28.06
CA MET A 241 -51.73 -24.94 -29.21
C MET A 241 -50.45 -25.59 -28.61
N GLU A 242 -50.06 -26.85 -28.83
CA GLU A 242 -49.87 -27.67 -30.05
C GLU A 242 -49.02 -26.98 -31.13
N ASP A 243 -47.80 -27.53 -31.26
CA ASP A 243 -46.97 -27.70 -32.46
C ASP A 243 -46.86 -26.56 -33.48
N MET A 244 -45.64 -26.02 -33.60
CA MET A 244 -45.13 -25.49 -34.86
C MET A 244 -43.65 -25.90 -35.03
N GLU A 245 -43.48 -27.12 -35.52
CA GLU A 245 -42.36 -27.46 -36.40
C GLU A 245 -42.55 -26.82 -37.78
N SER A 246 -41.44 -26.64 -38.50
CA SER A 246 -41.31 -26.30 -39.93
C SER A 246 -41.43 -24.83 -40.34
N MET A 247 -40.26 -24.20 -40.53
CA MET A 247 -40.03 -23.25 -41.62
C MET A 247 -38.58 -23.36 -42.09
N GLU A 248 -38.29 -24.50 -42.75
CA GLU A 248 -37.30 -24.56 -43.82
C GLU A 248 -37.89 -23.88 -45.08
N ASP A 249 -37.01 -23.33 -45.92
CA ASP A 249 -37.25 -22.84 -47.29
C ASP A 249 -38.02 -21.52 -47.52
N MET A 250 -37.26 -20.42 -47.47
CA MET A 250 -37.21 -19.44 -48.58
C MET A 250 -35.74 -19.01 -48.73
N ALA A 251 -34.97 -19.55 -49.67
CA ALA A 251 -34.92 -19.10 -51.07
C ALA A 251 -34.98 -17.55 -51.11
N GLY A 252 -33.86 -16.83 -51.04
CA GLY A 252 -32.77 -16.89 -52.01
C GLY A 252 -33.09 -15.95 -53.17
N MET A 253 -32.96 -14.63 -52.97
CA MET A 253 -32.97 -13.69 -54.12
C MET A 253 -32.48 -12.24 -53.90
N ASP A 254 -31.73 -11.88 -52.86
CA ASP A 254 -31.28 -10.48 -52.68
C ASP A 254 -29.77 -10.24 -52.51
N GLU A 255 -28.94 -11.28 -52.58
CA GLU A 255 -27.49 -11.15 -52.29
C GLU A 255 -26.58 -11.07 -53.54
N MET A 256 -27.15 -10.96 -54.75
CA MET A 256 -26.37 -10.96 -56.00
C MET A 256 -26.29 -9.60 -56.73
N TYR A 257 -26.84 -8.51 -56.17
CA TYR A 257 -26.78 -7.17 -56.78
C TYR A 257 -25.91 -6.15 -56.05
N GLU A 258 -25.37 -6.46 -54.86
CA GLU A 258 -24.43 -5.56 -54.16
C GLU A 258 -22.95 -5.87 -54.46
N GLN A 259 -22.64 -7.08 -54.95
CA GLN A 259 -21.24 -7.47 -55.19
C GLN A 259 -20.69 -6.97 -56.53
N GLU A 260 -21.53 -6.55 -57.48
CA GLU A 260 -21.10 -6.12 -58.82
C GLU A 260 -21.08 -4.59 -59.02
N MET A 261 -21.73 -3.81 -58.14
CA MET A 261 -21.69 -2.34 -58.19
C MET A 261 -20.53 -1.69 -57.39
N MET A 262 -19.71 -2.48 -56.69
CA MET A 262 -18.51 -1.96 -55.99
C MET A 262 -17.19 -2.12 -56.77
N MET A 263 -17.22 -2.63 -58.01
CA MET A 263 -16.01 -2.87 -58.83
C MET A 263 -15.62 -1.72 -59.80
N MET A 264 -16.35 -0.59 -59.81
CA MET A 264 -16.14 0.52 -60.76
C MET A 264 -15.75 1.85 -60.09
N GLY A 265 -14.87 1.78 -59.08
CA GLY A 265 -14.33 2.94 -58.36
C GLY A 265 -12.82 3.09 -58.50
N SER A 266 -12.31 3.14 -59.73
CA SER A 266 -10.90 3.40 -60.05
C SER A 266 -10.50 4.84 -59.69
N GLY A 267 -10.15 5.08 -58.43
CA GLY A 267 -9.48 6.29 -57.96
C GLY A 267 -8.16 5.89 -57.31
N ARG A 268 -7.05 6.13 -58.02
CA ARG A 268 -5.66 5.90 -57.59
C ARG A 268 -5.32 6.67 -56.29
N ALA A 269 -5.69 6.15 -55.13
CA ALA A 269 -5.08 6.53 -53.87
C ALA A 269 -3.76 5.76 -53.75
N ARG A 270 -2.66 6.40 -54.18
CA ARG A 270 -1.28 5.95 -53.93
C ARG A 270 -1.18 5.43 -52.50
N GLY A 271 -0.74 4.19 -52.36
CA GLY A 271 -0.40 3.57 -51.09
C GLY A 271 0.50 4.49 -50.27
N ARG A 272 -0.11 5.23 -49.36
CA ARG A 272 0.58 5.91 -48.28
C ARG A 272 0.97 4.77 -47.36
N ALA A 273 2.22 4.31 -47.49
CA ALA A 273 2.81 3.37 -46.55
C ALA A 273 2.40 3.83 -45.15
N ALA A 274 1.66 2.98 -44.43
CA ALA A 274 1.27 3.27 -43.05
C ALA A 274 2.55 3.70 -42.33
N ALA A 275 2.57 4.95 -41.86
CA ALA A 275 3.71 5.46 -41.14
C ALA A 275 4.02 4.46 -40.02
N PRO A 276 5.30 4.10 -39.81
CA PRO A 276 5.66 3.18 -38.74
C PRO A 276 5.02 3.69 -37.46
N ALA A 277 4.27 2.83 -36.77
CA ALA A 277 3.63 3.18 -35.51
C ALA A 277 4.67 3.83 -34.61
N ALA A 278 4.36 5.02 -34.10
CA ALA A 278 5.26 5.73 -33.20
C ALA A 278 5.64 4.80 -32.03
N PRO A 279 6.89 4.86 -31.53
CA PRO A 279 7.29 4.05 -30.38
C PRO A 279 6.31 4.28 -29.23
N VAL A 280 5.84 3.18 -28.63
CA VAL A 280 4.88 3.24 -27.52
C VAL A 280 5.52 4.01 -26.37
N THR A 281 4.86 5.07 -25.90
CA THR A 281 5.39 5.90 -24.80
C THR A 281 5.39 5.11 -23.48
N PRO A 282 6.27 5.45 -22.52
CA PRO A 282 6.28 4.82 -21.19
C PRO A 282 4.91 4.88 -20.51
N ALA A 283 4.23 6.03 -20.58
CA ALA A 283 2.88 6.21 -20.06
C ALA A 283 1.86 5.25 -20.71
N ALA A 284 1.91 5.06 -22.03
CA ALA A 284 1.02 4.14 -22.72
C ALA A 284 1.30 2.67 -22.36
N ARG A 285 2.57 2.29 -22.14
CA ARG A 285 2.92 0.95 -21.64
C ARG A 285 2.40 0.72 -20.24
N LEU A 286 2.59 1.69 -19.34
CA LEU A 286 2.11 1.62 -17.97
C LEU A 286 0.58 1.58 -17.88
N ALA A 287 -0.12 2.26 -18.79
CA ALA A 287 -1.57 2.19 -18.93
C ALA A 287 -2.04 0.83 -19.47
N ALA A 288 -1.28 0.21 -20.37
CA ALA A 288 -1.56 -1.11 -20.91
C ALA A 288 -1.34 -2.26 -19.89
N LEU A 289 -0.60 -2.01 -18.81
CA LEU A 289 -0.57 -2.93 -17.68
C LEU A 289 -1.94 -2.93 -17.00
N GLU A 290 -2.71 -4.00 -17.20
CA GLU A 290 -3.99 -4.31 -16.54
C GLU A 290 -3.81 -4.64 -15.05
N MET A 291 -3.09 -3.76 -14.34
CA MET A 291 -2.83 -3.88 -12.92
C MET A 291 -3.70 -2.87 -12.19
N THR A 292 -4.60 -3.38 -11.36
CA THR A 292 -5.42 -2.58 -10.44
C THR A 292 -4.76 -2.51 -9.08
N MET A 293 -5.02 -1.42 -8.35
CA MET A 293 -4.54 -1.27 -6.98
C MET A 293 -5.07 -2.39 -6.08
N LEU A 294 -6.37 -2.69 -6.20
CA LEU A 294 -7.07 -3.68 -5.39
C LEU A 294 -7.42 -4.91 -6.23
N SER A 295 -7.35 -6.08 -5.60
CA SER A 295 -7.69 -7.35 -6.22
C SER A 295 -9.14 -7.73 -5.98
N GLU A 296 -9.92 -7.76 -7.05
CA GLU A 296 -11.31 -8.25 -7.04
C GLU A 296 -11.38 -9.74 -6.67
N GLU A 297 -10.36 -10.52 -7.04
CA GLU A 297 -10.25 -11.93 -6.66
C GLU A 297 -10.11 -12.08 -5.15
N ALA A 298 -9.25 -11.27 -4.51
CA ALA A 298 -9.09 -11.28 -3.05
C ALA A 298 -10.39 -10.91 -2.33
N GLU A 299 -11.07 -9.84 -2.78
CA GLU A 299 -12.36 -9.41 -2.22
C GLU A 299 -13.43 -10.50 -2.40
N THR A 300 -13.55 -11.07 -3.60
CA THR A 300 -14.52 -12.14 -3.90
C THR A 300 -14.25 -13.39 -3.06
N SER A 301 -12.99 -13.80 -2.96
CA SER A 301 -12.56 -14.97 -2.18
C SER A 301 -12.86 -14.81 -0.68
N LEU A 302 -12.55 -13.64 -0.11
CA LEU A 302 -12.84 -13.33 1.28
C LEU A 302 -14.35 -13.20 1.52
N SER A 303 -15.08 -12.50 0.64
CA SER A 303 -16.53 -12.29 0.78
C SER A 303 -17.30 -13.60 0.67
N ASN A 304 -16.96 -14.48 -0.27
CA ASN A 304 -17.60 -15.79 -0.42
C ASN A 304 -17.38 -16.70 0.79
N THR A 305 -16.24 -16.57 1.48
CA THR A 305 -15.88 -17.44 2.60
C THR A 305 -16.40 -16.92 3.95
N LEU A 306 -16.42 -15.60 4.13
CA LEU A 306 -16.60 -14.95 5.43
C LEU A 306 -17.80 -13.97 5.47
N GLY A 307 -18.32 -13.57 4.31
CA GLY A 307 -19.48 -12.69 4.17
C GLY A 307 -19.31 -11.37 4.93
N MET A 308 -20.27 -11.07 5.80
CA MET A 308 -20.33 -9.81 6.55
C MET A 308 -19.13 -9.58 7.49
N VAL A 309 -18.38 -10.63 7.85
CA VAL A 309 -17.13 -10.49 8.62
C VAL A 309 -16.08 -9.72 7.81
N THR A 310 -15.96 -10.01 6.51
CA THR A 310 -15.04 -9.31 5.59
C THR A 310 -15.40 -7.84 5.48
N THR A 311 -16.69 -7.52 5.34
CA THR A 311 -17.19 -6.14 5.24
C THR A 311 -16.83 -5.32 6.49
N ILE A 312 -17.13 -5.85 7.68
CA ILE A 312 -16.86 -5.15 8.95
C ILE A 312 -15.36 -4.98 9.18
N LEU A 313 -14.56 -6.01 8.90
CA LEU A 313 -13.11 -5.90 8.97
C LEU A 313 -12.57 -4.83 8.00
N GLY A 314 -13.04 -4.82 6.76
CA GLY A 314 -12.64 -3.84 5.75
C GLY A 314 -12.93 -2.41 6.21
N GLU A 315 -14.16 -2.13 6.62
CA GLU A 315 -14.57 -0.80 7.08
C GLU A 315 -13.78 -0.30 8.32
N GLU A 316 -13.56 -1.18 9.30
CA GLU A 316 -12.82 -0.84 10.51
C GLU A 316 -11.33 -0.56 10.23
N PHE A 317 -10.75 -1.23 9.24
CA PHE A 317 -9.40 -0.94 8.80
C PHE A 317 -9.33 0.31 7.93
N ASP A 318 -10.26 0.50 6.99
CA ASP A 318 -10.35 1.71 6.16
C ASP A 318 -10.42 2.95 7.07
N ARG A 319 -11.25 2.91 8.13
CA ARG A 319 -11.33 3.96 9.14
C ARG A 319 -9.98 4.26 9.82
N ARG A 320 -9.27 3.23 10.30
CA ARG A 320 -7.98 3.38 11.00
C ARG A 320 -6.87 3.85 10.08
N TYR A 321 -6.88 3.42 8.82
CA TYR A 321 -5.95 3.91 7.81
C TYR A 321 -6.18 5.39 7.51
N THR A 322 -7.44 5.82 7.33
CA THR A 322 -7.77 7.24 7.13
C THR A 322 -7.40 8.09 8.35
N GLN A 323 -7.54 7.55 9.56
CA GLN A 323 -7.10 8.22 10.80
C GLN A 323 -5.56 8.27 10.94
N GLY A 324 -4.84 7.48 10.15
CA GLY A 324 -3.39 7.35 10.22
C GLY A 324 -2.91 6.60 11.46
N ASP A 325 -3.75 5.74 12.05
CA ASP A 325 -3.44 4.97 13.26
C ASP A 325 -2.29 3.99 13.02
N PHE A 326 -2.16 3.50 11.79
CA PHE A 326 -1.09 2.60 11.36
C PHE A 326 0.09 3.33 10.72
N GLY A 327 0.16 4.66 10.86
CA GLY A 327 1.08 5.53 10.12
C GLY A 327 0.38 6.22 8.95
N ARG A 328 1.01 7.29 8.44
CA ARG A 328 0.42 8.20 7.43
C ARG A 328 1.05 8.10 6.05
N ALA A 329 2.08 7.27 5.87
CA ALA A 329 2.63 7.11 4.53
C ALA A 329 1.62 6.40 3.64
N MET A 330 1.43 6.97 2.44
CA MET A 330 0.59 6.41 1.38
C MET A 330 -0.90 6.25 1.73
N THR A 331 -1.40 6.87 2.81
CA THR A 331 -2.83 6.79 3.20
C THR A 331 -3.73 7.54 2.23
N ASP A 332 -3.21 8.59 1.60
CA ASP A 332 -3.97 9.48 0.71
C ASP A 332 -3.88 9.04 -0.76
N VAL A 333 -3.22 7.91 -1.03
CA VAL A 333 -2.98 7.42 -2.39
C VAL A 333 -4.18 6.61 -2.88
N THR A 334 -4.80 7.11 -3.94
CA THR A 334 -5.87 6.46 -4.69
C THR A 334 -5.34 5.82 -5.98
N ALA A 335 -6.15 5.00 -6.65
CA ALA A 335 -5.78 4.40 -7.95
C ALA A 335 -5.50 5.44 -9.06
N GLU A 336 -6.02 6.67 -8.91
CA GLU A 336 -5.83 7.78 -9.84
C GLU A 336 -4.69 8.71 -9.41
N SER A 337 -4.05 8.44 -8.28
CA SER A 337 -2.97 9.28 -7.77
C SER A 337 -1.69 9.09 -8.58
N GLY A 338 -0.92 10.18 -8.70
CA GLY A 338 0.36 10.20 -9.39
C GLY A 338 0.26 10.67 -10.84
N SER A 339 1.38 11.19 -11.35
CA SER A 339 1.51 11.68 -12.71
C SER A 339 2.09 10.58 -13.59
N VAL A 340 1.22 9.83 -14.28
CA VAL A 340 1.63 8.74 -15.20
C VAL A 340 2.42 9.28 -16.40
N GLU A 341 2.13 10.50 -16.82
CA GLU A 341 2.79 11.15 -17.96
C GLU A 341 4.27 11.47 -17.70
N THR A 342 4.65 11.61 -16.43
CA THR A 342 6.01 11.97 -16.03
C THR A 342 6.87 10.75 -15.69
N VAL A 343 6.37 9.54 -15.90
CA VAL A 343 7.09 8.31 -15.57
C VAL A 343 8.21 8.05 -16.60
N SER A 344 9.43 7.85 -16.12
CA SER A 344 10.58 7.47 -16.94
C SER A 344 10.52 6.00 -17.40
N GLU A 345 11.17 5.70 -18.53
CA GLU A 345 11.26 4.36 -19.09
C GLU A 345 11.89 3.32 -18.14
N GLU A 346 12.91 3.70 -17.37
CA GLU A 346 13.55 2.79 -16.41
C GLU A 346 12.60 2.37 -15.29
N PHE A 347 11.68 3.25 -14.90
CA PHE A 347 10.67 2.94 -13.88
C PHE A 347 9.59 1.99 -14.43
N VAL A 348 9.17 2.16 -15.69
CA VAL A 348 8.25 1.20 -16.34
C VAL A 348 8.88 -0.19 -16.39
N GLN A 349 10.14 -0.28 -16.80
CA GLN A 349 10.89 -1.56 -16.80
C GLN A 349 11.01 -2.14 -15.39
N LEU A 350 11.17 -1.30 -14.37
CA LEU A 350 11.20 -1.72 -12.98
C LEU A 350 9.85 -2.33 -12.55
N ILE A 351 8.72 -1.70 -12.87
CA ILE A 351 7.38 -2.26 -12.57
C ILE A 351 7.18 -3.61 -13.27
N GLU A 352 7.53 -3.70 -14.55
CA GLU A 352 7.37 -4.92 -15.35
C GLU A 352 8.26 -6.06 -14.82
N SER A 353 9.46 -5.75 -14.32
CA SER A 353 10.42 -6.73 -13.80
C SER A 353 10.26 -7.05 -12.31
N ALA A 354 9.48 -6.27 -11.55
CA ALA A 354 9.29 -6.43 -10.10
C ALA A 354 8.66 -7.77 -9.69
N GLY A 355 8.25 -8.60 -10.64
CA GLY A 355 7.62 -9.90 -10.39
C GLY A 355 6.19 -9.76 -9.86
N ASP A 356 5.56 -10.89 -9.59
CA ASP A 356 4.19 -10.92 -9.05
C ASP A 356 4.23 -10.51 -7.57
N SER A 357 3.86 -9.27 -7.31
CA SER A 357 3.62 -8.79 -5.95
C SER A 357 2.32 -9.40 -5.45
N LEU A 358 2.27 -9.67 -4.15
CA LEU A 358 1.03 -10.11 -3.51
C LEU A 358 -0.04 -9.04 -3.71
N PRO A 359 -1.27 -9.43 -4.08
CA PRO A 359 -2.35 -8.47 -4.35
C PRO A 359 -2.75 -7.73 -3.08
N LEU A 360 -3.19 -6.47 -3.21
CA LEU A 360 -3.84 -5.76 -2.12
C LEU A 360 -5.33 -6.13 -2.09
N TRP A 361 -5.84 -6.44 -0.91
CA TRP A 361 -7.28 -6.56 -0.67
C TRP A 361 -7.90 -5.18 -0.41
N ARG A 362 -7.23 -4.38 0.44
CA ARG A 362 -7.58 -3.00 0.80
C ARG A 362 -6.31 -2.14 0.75
N PRO A 363 -6.41 -0.80 0.68
CA PRO A 363 -5.25 0.07 0.79
C PRO A 363 -4.40 -0.31 2.01
N GLY A 364 -3.13 -0.66 1.78
CA GLY A 364 -2.19 -1.07 2.84
C GLY A 364 -2.34 -2.50 3.39
N ILE A 365 -3.36 -3.26 2.95
CA ILE A 365 -3.59 -4.65 3.38
C ILE A 365 -3.36 -5.62 2.22
N VAL A 366 -2.33 -6.43 2.35
CA VAL A 366 -1.92 -7.44 1.37
C VAL A 366 -2.68 -8.75 1.59
N PHE A 367 -3.24 -9.34 0.54
CA PHE A 367 -3.84 -10.67 0.58
C PHE A 367 -2.78 -11.75 0.35
N LEU A 368 -2.62 -12.64 1.33
CA LEU A 368 -1.64 -13.74 1.30
C LEU A 368 -2.18 -15.02 0.68
N GLY A 369 -3.50 -15.09 0.48
CA GLY A 369 -4.21 -16.27 -0.02
C GLY A 369 -4.77 -17.18 1.07
N GLU A 370 -5.31 -18.30 0.61
CA GLU A 370 -5.74 -19.42 1.44
C GLU A 370 -4.54 -20.29 1.85
N GLY A 371 -4.50 -20.70 3.11
CA GLY A 371 -3.52 -21.68 3.61
C GLY A 371 -3.33 -21.61 5.12
N ASP A 372 -2.56 -22.54 5.67
CA ASP A 372 -2.29 -22.58 7.11
C ASP A 372 -1.57 -21.33 7.62
N SER A 373 -1.86 -20.96 8.87
CA SER A 373 -1.28 -19.77 9.51
C SER A 373 0.25 -19.74 9.47
N SER A 374 0.91 -20.89 9.61
CA SER A 374 2.38 -20.97 9.61
C SER A 374 2.99 -20.66 8.26
N ASP A 375 2.36 -21.12 7.17
CA ASP A 375 2.85 -20.88 5.81
C ASP A 375 2.57 -19.44 5.38
N ASN A 376 1.41 -18.91 5.76
CA ASN A 376 1.07 -17.51 5.53
C ASN A 376 1.96 -16.55 6.33
N VAL A 377 2.36 -16.88 7.57
CA VAL A 377 3.37 -16.09 8.31
C VAL A 377 4.71 -16.12 7.58
N ARG A 378 5.14 -17.25 7.01
CA ARG A 378 6.38 -17.32 6.21
C ARG A 378 6.29 -16.49 4.93
N ARG A 379 5.16 -16.52 4.22
CA ARG A 379 4.90 -15.66 3.06
C ARG A 379 4.94 -14.18 3.44
N ALA A 380 4.30 -13.84 4.55
CA ALA A 380 4.31 -12.49 5.11
C ALA A 380 5.73 -12.02 5.49
N GLN A 381 6.55 -12.89 6.09
CA GLN A 381 7.95 -12.59 6.39
C GLN A 381 8.75 -12.30 5.11
N LYS A 382 8.56 -13.08 4.04
CA LYS A 382 9.22 -12.86 2.74
C LYS A 382 8.80 -11.56 2.09
N ALA A 383 7.52 -11.21 2.16
CA ALA A 383 6.98 -9.91 1.73
C ALA A 383 7.32 -8.77 2.71
N GLY A 384 8.02 -9.09 3.80
CA GLY A 384 8.44 -8.16 4.82
C GLY A 384 7.30 -7.58 5.65
N LEU A 385 6.08 -8.12 5.66
CA LEU A 385 4.94 -7.56 6.42
C LEU A 385 5.22 -7.51 7.93
N ASP A 386 4.52 -6.64 8.65
CA ASP A 386 4.68 -6.47 10.10
C ASP A 386 3.63 -7.29 10.87
N LEU A 387 2.40 -7.34 10.37
CA LEU A 387 1.24 -7.97 11.02
C LEU A 387 0.42 -8.78 10.03
N VAL A 388 -0.20 -9.87 10.50
CA VAL A 388 -1.15 -10.67 9.71
C VAL A 388 -2.43 -10.92 10.50
N ILE A 389 -3.56 -10.69 9.84
CA ILE A 389 -4.87 -11.18 10.26
C ILE A 389 -5.09 -12.53 9.59
N HIS A 390 -5.18 -13.58 10.40
CA HIS A 390 -5.46 -14.93 9.91
C HIS A 390 -6.86 -15.35 10.34
N LEU A 391 -7.70 -15.76 9.40
CA LEU A 391 -9.05 -16.24 9.68
C LEU A 391 -9.10 -17.76 9.58
N ASP A 392 -9.32 -18.42 10.73
CA ASP A 392 -9.56 -19.84 10.81
C ASP A 392 -11.06 -20.10 10.55
N VAL A 393 -11.41 -20.76 9.44
CA VAL A 393 -12.80 -21.08 9.06
C VAL A 393 -13.03 -22.58 9.11
N LEU A 394 -13.98 -23.02 9.93
CA LEU A 394 -14.38 -24.41 10.07
C LEU A 394 -15.80 -24.61 9.55
N LEU A 395 -15.95 -25.45 8.54
CA LEU A 395 -17.20 -25.79 7.88
C LEU A 395 -17.70 -27.14 8.38
N LYS A 396 -18.86 -27.17 9.02
CA LYS A 396 -19.49 -28.42 9.48
C LYS A 396 -20.78 -28.69 8.72
N PRO A 397 -20.95 -29.88 8.12
CA PRO A 397 -22.22 -30.24 7.50
C PRO A 397 -23.28 -30.42 8.60
N LEU A 398 -24.46 -29.81 8.40
CA LEU A 398 -25.64 -30.04 9.22
C LEU A 398 -26.58 -31.04 8.53
N ARG A 399 -27.67 -31.42 9.21
CA ARG A 399 -28.71 -32.24 8.56
C ARG A 399 -29.37 -31.40 7.45
N GLY A 400 -29.35 -31.92 6.22
CA GLY A 400 -29.85 -31.23 5.02
C GLY A 400 -28.69 -30.69 4.16
N GLU A 401 -28.98 -29.68 3.33
CA GLU A 401 -28.01 -28.99 2.46
C GLU A 401 -27.37 -27.76 3.13
N TYR A 402 -27.47 -27.67 4.46
CA TYR A 402 -26.95 -26.53 5.22
C TYR A 402 -25.55 -26.79 5.77
N THR A 403 -24.69 -25.78 5.63
CA THR A 403 -23.34 -25.77 6.21
C THR A 403 -23.29 -24.78 7.37
N GLN A 404 -22.77 -25.22 8.51
CA GLN A 404 -22.42 -24.33 9.61
C GLN A 404 -21.03 -23.74 9.36
N ASN A 405 -20.95 -22.41 9.29
CA ASN A 405 -19.70 -21.66 9.18
C ASN A 405 -19.27 -21.18 10.57
N ILE A 406 -18.12 -21.65 11.02
CA ILE A 406 -17.53 -21.25 12.30
C ILE A 406 -16.20 -20.57 12.01
N SER A 407 -16.15 -19.25 12.11
CA SER A 407 -14.95 -18.46 11.83
C SER A 407 -14.36 -17.83 13.09
N ARG A 408 -13.04 -17.59 13.05
CA ARG A 408 -12.29 -16.95 14.14
C ARG A 408 -11.12 -16.15 13.58
N CYS A 409 -10.99 -14.90 14.00
CA CYS A 409 -9.88 -14.02 13.61
C CYS A 409 -8.71 -14.16 14.59
N ARG A 410 -7.49 -14.17 14.07
CA ARG A 410 -6.24 -14.19 14.83
C ARG A 410 -5.31 -13.09 14.36
N LEU A 411 -4.75 -12.33 15.30
CA LEU A 411 -3.73 -11.32 15.02
C LEU A 411 -2.35 -11.93 15.28
N LEU A 412 -1.51 -11.97 14.25
CA LEU A 412 -0.17 -12.56 14.28
C LEU A 412 0.89 -11.47 14.08
N HIS A 413 1.88 -11.44 14.96
CA HIS A 413 3.09 -10.62 14.79
C HIS A 413 4.08 -11.36 13.90
N VAL A 414 4.34 -10.84 12.69
CA VAL A 414 5.09 -11.54 11.65
C VAL A 414 6.55 -11.83 12.03
N PRO A 415 7.32 -10.90 12.62
CA PRO A 415 8.71 -11.18 12.99
C PRO A 415 8.87 -12.30 14.02
N THR A 416 7.93 -12.45 14.96
CA THR A 416 8.02 -13.47 16.02
C THR A 416 7.16 -14.70 15.75
N GLY A 417 6.23 -14.62 14.79
CA GLY A 417 5.20 -15.65 14.54
C GLY A 417 4.20 -15.82 15.70
N LYS A 418 4.22 -14.94 16.70
CA LYS A 418 3.37 -15.07 17.90
C LYS A 418 1.97 -14.50 17.66
N SER A 419 0.97 -15.16 18.25
CA SER A 419 -0.39 -14.65 18.31
C SER A 419 -0.51 -13.58 19.37
N LEU A 420 -0.99 -12.40 18.99
CA LEU A 420 -1.24 -11.26 19.89
C LEU A 420 -2.66 -11.29 20.44
N GLY A 421 -3.61 -11.78 19.66
CA GLY A 421 -5.02 -11.77 20.03
C GLY A 421 -5.87 -12.64 19.13
N VAL A 422 -7.05 -13.00 19.62
CA VAL A 422 -8.01 -13.86 18.93
C VAL A 422 -9.41 -13.32 19.19
N SER A 423 -10.27 -13.30 18.16
CA SER A 423 -11.68 -12.95 18.32
C SER A 423 -12.46 -14.05 19.06
N LYS A 424 -13.69 -13.71 19.48
CA LYS A 424 -14.66 -14.77 19.80
C LYS A 424 -15.00 -15.56 18.52
N THR A 425 -15.58 -16.73 18.72
CA THR A 425 -16.08 -17.55 17.61
C THR A 425 -17.29 -16.86 16.97
N ILE A 426 -17.30 -16.77 15.65
CA ILE A 426 -18.41 -16.26 14.85
C ILE A 426 -19.07 -17.47 14.20
N ASP A 427 -20.31 -17.79 14.58
CA ASP A 427 -20.98 -19.02 14.18
C ASP A 427 -22.31 -18.71 13.47
N SER A 428 -22.44 -19.16 12.21
CA SER A 428 -23.65 -18.90 11.41
C SER A 428 -24.92 -19.54 11.98
N LEU A 429 -24.79 -20.69 12.65
CA LEU A 429 -25.93 -21.37 13.29
C LEU A 429 -26.37 -20.62 14.55
N GLU A 430 -25.41 -20.19 15.38
CA GLU A 430 -25.69 -19.38 16.57
C GLU A 430 -26.38 -18.07 16.18
N PHE A 431 -25.88 -17.41 15.13
CA PHE A 431 -26.49 -16.21 14.58
C PHE A 431 -27.95 -16.48 14.15
N ALA A 432 -28.20 -17.51 13.34
CA ALA A 432 -29.54 -17.85 12.87
C ALA A 432 -30.52 -18.09 14.03
N GLN A 433 -30.07 -18.73 15.11
CA GLN A 433 -30.88 -18.93 16.32
C GLN A 433 -31.15 -17.61 17.06
N LYS A 434 -30.13 -16.78 17.26
CA LYS A 434 -30.27 -15.48 17.94
C LYS A 434 -31.14 -14.50 17.16
N THR A 435 -31.03 -14.46 15.84
CA THR A 435 -31.86 -13.60 15.00
C THR A 435 -33.34 -14.00 15.08
N ARG A 436 -33.67 -15.30 15.13
CA ARG A 436 -35.06 -15.75 15.34
C ARG A 436 -35.64 -15.36 16.69
N MET A 437 -34.81 -15.37 17.74
CA MET A 437 -35.28 -15.09 19.10
C MET A 437 -35.31 -13.60 19.44
N LYS A 438 -34.36 -12.82 18.92
CA LYS A 438 -34.09 -11.44 19.36
C LYS A 438 -34.13 -10.40 18.23
N ASN A 439 -34.41 -10.79 16.99
CA ASN A 439 -34.32 -9.91 15.81
C ASN A 439 -32.97 -9.18 15.71
N LEU A 440 -31.88 -9.86 16.05
CA LEU A 440 -30.52 -9.29 16.03
C LEU A 440 -30.02 -9.15 14.58
N ALA A 441 -29.50 -7.97 14.23
CA ALA A 441 -28.87 -7.73 12.94
C ALA A 441 -27.50 -8.43 12.84
N SER A 442 -27.09 -8.81 11.62
CA SER A 442 -25.80 -9.48 11.38
C SER A 442 -24.62 -8.62 11.83
N ARG A 443 -24.68 -7.31 11.58
CA ARG A 443 -23.65 -6.36 11.99
C ARG A 443 -23.45 -6.30 13.50
N ASP A 444 -24.54 -6.30 14.27
CA ASP A 444 -24.48 -6.23 15.73
C ASP A 444 -23.87 -7.50 16.32
N TYR A 445 -24.30 -8.67 15.82
CA TYR A 445 -23.75 -9.96 16.27
C TYR A 445 -22.24 -10.06 15.99
N ILE A 446 -21.82 -9.77 14.76
CA ILE A 446 -20.41 -9.87 14.37
C ILE A 446 -19.58 -8.81 15.09
N GLY A 447 -20.10 -7.58 15.22
CA GLY A 447 -19.48 -6.51 15.99
C GLY A 447 -19.21 -6.94 17.44
N GLU A 448 -20.16 -7.60 18.10
CA GLU A 448 -19.97 -8.14 19.46
C GLU A 448 -18.88 -9.22 19.51
N GLN A 449 -18.78 -10.08 18.49
CA GLN A 449 -17.74 -11.12 18.43
C GLN A 449 -16.34 -10.55 18.17
N LEU A 450 -16.25 -9.47 17.39
CA LEU A 450 -15.00 -8.80 17.02
C LEU A 450 -14.58 -7.68 18.00
N ALA A 451 -15.44 -7.22 18.90
CA ALA A 451 -15.15 -6.08 19.78
C ALA A 451 -13.83 -6.22 20.56
N ASN A 452 -13.59 -7.38 21.19
CA ASN A 452 -12.33 -7.62 21.91
C ASN A 452 -11.13 -7.70 20.95
N PHE A 453 -11.33 -8.23 19.74
CA PHE A 453 -10.28 -8.33 18.74
C PHE A 453 -9.82 -6.94 18.28
N PHE A 454 -10.76 -6.04 18.00
CA PHE A 454 -10.44 -4.64 17.68
C PHE A 454 -9.82 -3.91 18.86
N GLY A 455 -10.28 -4.16 20.10
CA GLY A 455 -9.63 -3.60 21.29
C GLY A 455 -8.16 -4.01 21.42
N ILE A 456 -7.81 -5.25 21.04
CA ILE A 456 -6.41 -5.70 20.99
C ILE A 456 -5.64 -5.01 19.86
N ILE A 457 -6.23 -4.88 18.67
CA ILE A 457 -5.60 -4.14 17.55
C ILE A 457 -5.30 -2.71 18.00
N ASP A 458 -6.27 -2.02 18.60
CA ASP A 458 -6.12 -0.63 19.02
C ASP A 458 -5.04 -0.47 20.07
N ARG A 459 -5.03 -1.34 21.08
CA ARG A 459 -4.03 -1.30 22.15
C ARG A 459 -2.62 -1.59 21.67
N GLU A 460 -2.45 -2.58 20.81
CA GLU A 460 -1.12 -3.09 20.46
C GLU A 460 -0.53 -2.42 19.22
N THR A 461 -1.35 -1.96 18.27
CA THR A 461 -0.88 -1.62 16.91
C THR A 461 -1.01 -0.14 16.56
N ILE A 462 -1.75 0.65 17.35
CA ILE A 462 -1.81 2.10 17.13
C ILE A 462 -0.43 2.71 17.31
N THR A 463 -0.04 3.49 16.32
CA THR A 463 1.20 4.24 16.31
C THR A 463 1.03 5.55 17.08
N THR A 464 2.00 5.87 17.93
CA THR A 464 2.02 7.07 18.76
C THR A 464 2.95 8.12 18.15
N GLU A 465 2.91 9.34 18.68
CA GLU A 465 3.94 10.32 18.35
C GLU A 465 5.33 9.78 18.71
N LEU A 466 6.34 10.24 17.94
CA LEU A 466 7.71 9.84 18.18
C LEU A 466 8.16 10.41 19.53
N PRO A 467 8.62 9.59 20.49
CA PRO A 467 9.13 10.10 21.75
C PRO A 467 10.33 11.01 21.49
N SER A 468 10.55 12.00 22.35
CA SER A 468 11.75 12.84 22.26
C SER A 468 13.00 11.97 22.46
N LEU A 469 13.90 12.01 21.48
CA LEU A 469 15.12 11.22 21.47
C LEU A 469 16.32 12.10 21.80
N THR A 470 17.31 11.51 22.48
CA THR A 470 18.63 12.13 22.64
C THR A 470 19.58 11.60 21.57
N PRO A 471 20.65 12.36 21.21
CA PRO A 471 21.65 11.90 20.26
C PRO A 471 22.23 10.52 20.61
N ALA A 472 22.51 10.27 21.89
CA ALA A 472 23.03 8.99 22.36
C ALA A 472 22.07 7.80 22.09
N ILE A 473 20.75 8.01 22.22
CA ILE A 473 19.75 6.97 21.92
C ILE A 473 19.68 6.74 20.41
N ALA A 474 19.72 7.80 19.59
CA ALA A 474 19.74 7.70 18.13
C ALA A 474 20.98 6.95 17.63
N SER A 475 22.19 7.31 18.07
CA SER A 475 23.43 6.61 17.67
C SER A 475 23.43 5.14 18.11
N LYS A 476 22.94 4.82 19.33
CA LYS A 476 22.80 3.43 19.78
C LYS A 476 21.84 2.63 18.90
N ARG A 477 20.73 3.25 18.50
CA ARG A 477 19.71 2.64 17.64
C ARG A 477 20.25 2.35 16.25
N ILE A 478 20.95 3.30 15.64
CA ILE A 478 21.62 3.08 14.35
C ILE A 478 22.67 1.98 14.48
N GLY A 479 23.49 1.99 15.53
CA GLY A 479 24.44 0.91 15.79
C GLY A 479 23.77 -0.47 15.84
N SER A 480 22.59 -0.58 16.48
CA SER A 480 21.81 -1.82 16.49
C SER A 480 21.23 -2.18 15.12
N LEU A 481 20.81 -1.21 14.32
CA LEU A 481 20.30 -1.43 12.96
C LEU A 481 21.41 -1.93 12.04
N LEU A 482 22.58 -1.29 12.08
CA LEU A 482 23.76 -1.69 11.31
C LEU A 482 24.26 -3.07 11.72
N ALA A 483 24.26 -3.38 13.03
CA ALA A 483 24.65 -4.69 13.53
C ALA A 483 23.69 -5.83 13.14
N SER A 484 22.43 -5.52 12.81
CA SER A 484 21.43 -6.53 12.42
C SER A 484 21.69 -7.15 11.04
N GLY A 485 22.70 -6.68 10.30
CA GLY A 485 23.16 -7.33 9.07
C GLY A 485 22.21 -7.17 7.88
N GLY A 486 21.22 -6.28 7.97
CA GLY A 486 20.34 -5.97 6.84
C GLY A 486 21.11 -5.20 5.77
N GLY A 487 21.63 -5.88 4.75
CA GLY A 487 22.25 -5.25 3.58
C GLY A 487 21.32 -4.28 2.85
N LEU A 488 21.88 -3.39 2.01
CA LEU A 488 21.23 -2.44 1.08
C LEU A 488 19.76 -2.08 1.39
N ASN A 489 19.49 -1.63 2.62
CA ASN A 489 18.12 -1.41 3.07
C ASN A 489 17.78 0.08 3.07
N LEU A 490 17.04 0.52 2.04
CA LEU A 490 16.56 1.91 1.92
C LEU A 490 15.78 2.36 3.17
N ARG A 491 15.09 1.45 3.86
CA ARG A 491 14.39 1.78 5.11
C ARG A 491 15.36 2.17 6.22
N THR A 492 16.49 1.47 6.35
CA THR A 492 17.51 1.79 7.35
C THR A 492 18.10 3.17 7.06
N LEU A 493 18.41 3.46 5.80
CA LEU A 493 18.91 4.78 5.41
C LEU A 493 17.87 5.89 5.61
N ALA A 494 16.58 5.61 5.36
CA ALA A 494 15.51 6.56 5.63
C ALA A 494 15.41 6.89 7.14
N GLU A 495 15.65 5.90 8.00
CA GLU A 495 15.71 6.11 9.45
C GLU A 495 16.95 6.92 9.87
N VAL A 496 18.11 6.74 9.21
CA VAL A 496 19.27 7.62 9.40
C VAL A 496 18.95 9.07 9.00
N ARG A 497 18.28 9.27 7.85
CA ARG A 497 17.83 10.61 7.42
C ARG A 497 16.85 11.25 8.38
N LEU A 498 15.97 10.46 9.00
CA LEU A 498 15.07 10.96 10.05
C LEU A 498 15.86 11.51 11.25
N PHE A 499 16.86 10.79 11.75
CA PHE A 499 17.65 11.30 12.87
C PHE A 499 18.54 12.47 12.47
N GLN A 500 19.00 12.52 11.22
CA GLN A 500 19.67 13.70 10.66
C GLN A 500 18.75 14.92 10.65
N SER A 501 17.50 14.80 10.21
CA SER A 501 16.56 15.94 10.17
C SER A 501 16.19 16.46 11.55
N GLN A 502 16.24 15.59 12.55
CA GLN A 502 16.04 15.94 13.97
C GLN A 502 17.31 16.49 14.64
N GLN A 503 18.42 16.62 13.91
CA GLN A 503 19.72 17.06 14.43
C GLN A 503 20.26 16.17 15.56
N LEU A 504 19.87 14.88 15.55
CA LEU A 504 20.33 13.89 16.52
C LEU A 504 21.62 13.20 16.09
N LEU A 505 21.97 13.31 14.80
CA LEU A 505 23.22 12.83 14.23
C LEU A 505 23.95 14.00 13.58
N ASN A 506 25.28 13.96 13.68
CA ASN A 506 26.12 14.84 12.89
C ASN A 506 26.34 14.28 11.47
N GLU A 507 26.92 15.09 10.59
CA GLU A 507 27.18 14.69 9.20
C GLU A 507 28.12 13.48 9.12
N GLU A 508 29.18 13.43 9.91
CA GLU A 508 30.15 12.31 9.91
C GLU A 508 29.50 10.97 10.28
N GLU A 509 28.60 10.95 11.26
CA GLU A 509 27.82 9.78 11.66
C GLU A 509 26.89 9.32 10.54
N VAL A 510 26.25 10.25 9.83
CA VAL A 510 25.40 9.94 8.67
C VAL A 510 26.23 9.32 7.56
N LEU A 511 27.38 9.92 7.21
CA LEU A 511 28.27 9.38 6.18
C LEU A 511 28.79 8.00 6.54
N THR A 512 29.18 7.80 7.80
CA THR A 512 29.63 6.50 8.31
C THR A 512 28.52 5.46 8.21
N ALA A 513 27.28 5.81 8.58
CA ALA A 513 26.15 4.91 8.46
C ALA A 513 25.83 4.54 7.01
N PHE A 514 25.90 5.50 6.08
CA PHE A 514 25.70 5.24 4.65
C PHE A 514 26.80 4.33 4.08
N ASP A 515 28.06 4.60 4.37
CA ASP A 515 29.20 3.78 3.95
C ASP A 515 29.07 2.33 4.46
N ILE A 516 28.67 2.13 5.72
CA ILE A 516 28.45 0.79 6.29
C ILE A 516 27.31 0.04 5.58
N VAL A 517 26.21 0.72 5.25
CA VAL A 517 25.02 0.05 4.68
C VAL A 517 25.20 -0.31 3.21
N GLY A 518 25.83 0.56 2.41
CA GLY A 518 25.92 0.36 0.95
C GLY A 518 27.16 0.92 0.28
N GLY A 519 28.20 1.28 1.04
CA GLY A 519 29.50 1.71 0.53
C GLY A 519 29.39 2.88 -0.47
N GLU A 520 30.12 2.75 -1.58
CA GLU A 520 30.19 3.78 -2.63
C GLU A 520 28.81 4.12 -3.22
N GLU A 521 27.92 3.13 -3.40
CA GLU A 521 26.57 3.39 -3.92
C GLU A 521 25.73 4.20 -2.93
N ALA A 522 25.82 3.92 -1.64
CA ALA A 522 25.13 4.72 -0.62
C ALA A 522 25.71 6.15 -0.57
N MET A 523 27.02 6.31 -0.68
CA MET A 523 27.65 7.63 -0.70
C MET A 523 27.23 8.45 -1.94
N ALA A 524 27.05 7.79 -3.08
CA ALA A 524 26.49 8.40 -4.28
C ALA A 524 25.02 8.83 -4.09
N LEU A 525 24.24 8.24 -3.18
CA LEU A 525 22.91 8.75 -2.81
C LEU A 525 22.96 10.13 -2.14
N ILE A 526 24.08 10.48 -1.50
CA ILE A 526 24.27 11.78 -0.83
C ILE A 526 24.89 12.81 -1.77
N TYR A 527 25.95 12.42 -2.50
CA TYR A 527 26.78 13.35 -3.26
C TYR A 527 26.68 13.19 -4.77
N GLY A 528 26.10 12.10 -5.26
CA GLY A 528 25.96 11.83 -6.68
C GLY A 528 24.98 12.77 -7.37
N SER A 529 25.03 12.75 -8.70
CA SER A 529 24.05 13.45 -9.53
C SER A 529 22.64 12.89 -9.34
N GLU A 530 21.61 13.69 -9.60
CA GLU A 530 20.21 13.25 -9.47
C GLU A 530 19.93 11.96 -10.24
N GLU A 531 20.33 11.88 -11.51
CA GLU A 531 20.19 10.69 -12.36
C GLU A 531 20.86 9.45 -11.74
N GLU A 532 22.04 9.62 -11.14
CA GLU A 532 22.76 8.55 -10.47
C GLU A 532 22.03 8.08 -9.22
N ARG A 533 21.48 9.00 -8.42
CA ARG A 533 20.69 8.66 -7.23
C ARG A 533 19.43 7.88 -7.61
N LEU A 534 18.69 8.35 -8.62
CA LEU A 534 17.48 7.69 -9.13
C LEU A 534 17.80 6.26 -9.59
N ARG A 535 18.88 6.09 -10.35
CA ARG A 535 19.33 4.79 -10.82
C ARG A 535 19.68 3.84 -9.67
N ILE A 536 20.41 4.30 -8.65
CA ILE A 536 20.79 3.49 -7.49
C ILE A 536 19.56 3.10 -6.69
N VAL A 537 18.65 4.05 -6.41
CA VAL A 537 17.40 3.76 -5.69
C VAL A 537 16.56 2.73 -6.43
N ARG A 538 16.37 2.88 -7.74
CA ARG A 538 15.59 1.93 -8.55
C ARG A 538 16.23 0.54 -8.56
N LYS A 539 17.56 0.47 -8.67
CA LYS A 539 18.33 -0.79 -8.57
C LYS A 539 18.11 -1.46 -7.21
N TRP A 540 18.20 -0.71 -6.11
CA TRP A 540 18.00 -1.25 -4.76
C TRP A 540 16.54 -1.61 -4.51
N ALA A 541 15.59 -0.85 -5.06
CA ALA A 541 14.16 -1.14 -4.96
C ALA A 541 13.79 -2.44 -5.70
N ALA A 542 14.46 -2.73 -6.83
CA ALA A 542 14.32 -3.97 -7.59
C ALA A 542 14.82 -5.21 -6.82
N GLY A 543 15.90 -5.05 -6.05
CA GLY A 543 16.51 -6.15 -5.30
C GLY A 543 15.53 -6.69 -4.26
N ARG A 544 15.27 -8.01 -4.26
CA ARG A 544 14.47 -8.62 -3.20
C ARG A 544 15.27 -8.53 -1.91
N THR A 545 14.65 -8.00 -0.85
CA THR A 545 15.21 -8.01 0.52
C THR A 545 15.48 -9.41 1.08
N GLY A 546 15.24 -10.47 0.30
CA GLY A 546 15.55 -11.87 0.60
C GLY A 546 16.73 -12.48 -0.17
N ASP A 547 17.43 -11.73 -1.03
CA ASP A 547 18.64 -12.24 -1.72
C ASP A 547 19.91 -12.12 -0.87
N ALA A 548 19.75 -11.73 0.41
CA ALA A 548 20.75 -11.99 1.45
C ALA A 548 20.49 -13.38 2.06
N GLU A 549 20.75 -14.44 1.28
CA GLU A 549 20.96 -15.79 1.83
C GLU A 549 22.42 -15.99 2.27
#